data_AF-A0A2T4DC83-F1
#
_entry.id   AF-A0A2T4DC83-F1
#
_cell.length_a   1.000
_cell.length_b   1.000
_cell.length_c   1.000
_cell.angle_alpha   90.00
_cell.angle_beta   90.00
_cell.angle_gamma   90.00
#
_symmetry.space_group_name_H-M   'P 1'
#
loop_
_entity.id
_entity.type
_entity.pdbx_description
1 polymer ?
#
loop_
_entity_poly.entity_id
_entity_poly.type
_entity_poly.pdbx_seq_one_letter_code
_entity_poly.pdbx_strand_id
1 'polypeptide(L)'
;MRKFYLYLTCLLIPYLSVSQDKVTTQGIPGNVNSSFQDVRPVISDNGKDLYLNRRFHPDNIRGTKDFQDVWVSRYDSRGVWTKPTNLGEPYNNKQANDLVRVSASGDSMVLVNASYKG
;
A
#
# COMPACT_ATOMS: atom_id res chain seq x y z
N MET A 1 -11.53 58.44 13.96
CA MET A 1 -11.81 57.38 12.96
C MET A 1 -10.74 56.27 12.87
N ARG A 2 -9.71 56.23 13.73
CA ARG A 2 -8.60 55.24 13.64
C ARG A 2 -8.78 53.98 14.52
N LYS A 3 -9.85 53.91 15.32
CA LYS A 3 -10.12 52.80 16.26
C LYS A 3 -11.10 51.73 15.70
N PHE A 4 -11.67 51.94 14.52
CA PHE A 4 -12.66 51.02 13.94
C PHE A 4 -12.01 49.85 13.17
N TYR A 5 -10.85 50.09 12.55
CA TYR A 5 -10.14 49.06 11.77
C TYR A 5 -9.48 47.96 12.63
N LEU A 6 -9.18 48.24 13.90
CA LEU A 6 -8.58 47.25 14.81
C LEU A 6 -9.55 46.14 15.22
N TYR A 7 -10.86 46.39 15.18
CA TYR A 7 -11.87 45.36 15.48
C TYR A 7 -12.17 44.47 14.27
N LEU A 8 -11.97 44.98 13.06
CA LEU A 8 -12.28 44.26 11.82
C LEU A 8 -11.24 43.17 11.49
N THR A 9 -9.99 43.34 11.92
CA THR A 9 -8.94 42.32 11.71
C THR A 9 -9.08 41.13 12.65
N CYS A 10 -9.58 41.31 13.88
CA CYS A 10 -9.77 40.21 14.84
C CYS A 10 -10.94 39.27 14.48
N LEU A 11 -11.93 39.74 13.72
CA LEU A 11 -13.11 38.93 13.34
C LEU A 11 -12.83 37.96 12.17
N LEU A 12 -11.70 38.11 11.48
CA LEU A 12 -11.33 37.25 10.34
C LEU A 12 -10.32 36.14 10.68
N ILE A 13 -9.68 36.22 11.86
CA ILE A 13 -8.71 35.22 12.33
C ILE A 13 -9.31 33.82 12.54
N PRO A 14 -10.56 33.61 13.03
CA PRO A 14 -11.07 32.26 13.23
C PRO A 14 -11.32 31.47 11.93
N TYR A 15 -11.36 32.13 10.76
CA TYR A 15 -11.54 31.45 9.46
C TYR A 15 -10.23 30.87 8.89
N LEU A 16 -9.07 31.23 9.45
CA LEU A 16 -7.77 30.67 9.03
C LEU A 16 -7.43 29.35 9.73
N SER A 17 -8.27 28.88 10.65
CA SER A 17 -8.15 27.52 11.19
C SER A 17 -8.75 26.54 10.18
N VAL A 18 -8.07 26.36 9.04
CA VAL A 18 -8.25 25.18 8.21
C VAL A 18 -7.98 24.00 9.12
N SER A 19 -9.02 23.22 9.39
CA SER A 19 -8.94 21.96 10.12
C SER A 19 -7.85 21.10 9.49
N GLN A 20 -6.81 20.76 10.27
CA GLN A 20 -6.02 19.58 9.92
C GLN A 20 -6.90 18.38 10.24
N ASP A 21 -7.38 17.70 9.21
CA ASP A 21 -7.94 16.37 9.40
C ASP A 21 -6.89 15.55 10.14
N LYS A 22 -7.27 15.06 11.32
CA LYS A 22 -6.45 14.14 12.09
C LYS A 22 -6.31 12.88 11.24
N VAL A 23 -5.21 12.78 10.48
CA VAL A 23 -4.85 11.58 9.73
C VAL A 23 -4.59 10.48 10.75
N THR A 24 -5.61 9.68 11.02
CA THR A 24 -5.46 8.44 11.78
C THR A 24 -5.08 7.36 10.78
N THR A 25 -4.01 6.62 11.05
CA THR A 25 -3.65 5.47 10.23
C THR A 25 -4.67 4.36 10.49
N GLN A 26 -5.72 4.30 9.69
CA GLN A 26 -6.57 3.12 9.59
C GLN A 26 -5.93 2.14 8.62
N GLY A 27 -5.88 0.86 9.01
CA GLY A 27 -5.51 -0.21 8.07
C GLY A 27 -6.46 -0.20 6.88
N ILE A 28 -5.98 -0.65 5.71
CA ILE A 28 -6.79 -0.69 4.49
C ILE A 28 -8.09 -1.46 4.80
N PRO A 29 -9.28 -0.84 4.66
CA PRO A 29 -10.54 -1.51 4.89
C PRO A 29 -10.69 -2.75 4.02
N GLY A 30 -11.29 -3.82 4.57
CA GLY A 30 -11.49 -5.08 3.86
C GLY A 30 -10.44 -6.14 4.21
N ASN A 31 -10.11 -6.99 3.22
CA ASN A 31 -9.39 -8.25 3.44
C ASN A 31 -7.91 -8.19 3.03
N VAL A 32 -7.33 -6.99 2.92
CA VAL A 32 -5.93 -6.81 2.47
C VAL A 32 -4.95 -7.23 3.56
N ASN A 33 -5.12 -6.68 4.75
CA ASN A 33 -4.23 -6.93 5.88
C ASN A 33 -4.34 -8.40 6.31
N SER A 34 -3.21 -9.01 6.62
CA SER A 34 -3.14 -10.35 7.19
C SER A 34 -2.50 -10.35 8.57
N SER A 35 -2.52 -11.52 9.22
CA SER A 35 -1.72 -11.78 10.42
C SER A 35 -0.24 -12.02 10.12
N PHE A 36 0.17 -12.00 8.85
CA PHE A 36 1.56 -12.18 8.41
C PHE A 36 2.21 -10.83 8.15
N GLN A 37 3.52 -10.83 7.88
CA GLN A 37 4.23 -9.59 7.60
C GLN A 37 3.95 -9.14 6.16
N ASP A 38 3.07 -8.16 6.05
CA ASP A 38 2.73 -7.46 4.81
C ASP A 38 3.61 -6.22 4.69
N VAL A 39 4.46 -6.18 3.67
CA VAL A 39 5.47 -5.14 3.49
C VAL A 39 5.49 -4.63 2.05
N ARG A 40 6.02 -3.42 1.85
CA ARG A 40 6.21 -2.79 0.54
C ARG A 40 4.93 -2.73 -0.32
N PRO A 41 3.84 -2.12 0.18
CA PRO A 41 2.67 -1.91 -0.64
C PRO A 41 2.98 -0.95 -1.81
N VAL A 42 2.57 -1.33 -3.01
CA VAL A 42 2.67 -0.51 -4.23
C VAL A 42 1.34 -0.57 -4.96
N ILE A 43 0.73 0.59 -5.21
CA ILE A 43 -0.46 0.69 -6.07
C ILE A 43 -0.03 0.90 -7.53
N SER A 44 -0.71 0.27 -8.47
CA SER A 44 -0.53 0.55 -9.90
C SER A 44 -1.00 1.96 -10.25
N ASP A 45 -0.45 2.56 -11.30
CA ASP A 45 -0.81 3.95 -11.67
C ASP A 45 -2.28 4.08 -12.08
N ASN A 46 -2.89 3.01 -12.58
CA ASN A 46 -4.33 2.97 -12.87
C ASN A 46 -5.22 2.85 -11.61
N GLY A 47 -4.63 2.67 -10.43
CA GLY A 47 -5.32 2.57 -9.14
C GLY A 47 -6.09 1.26 -8.90
N LYS A 48 -5.93 0.26 -9.77
CA LYS A 48 -6.75 -0.97 -9.75
C LYS A 48 -6.08 -2.16 -9.09
N ASP A 49 -4.76 -2.17 -8.98
CA ASP A 49 -4.01 -3.27 -8.38
C ASP A 49 -3.13 -2.74 -7.24
N LEU A 50 -3.20 -3.42 -6.10
CA LEU A 50 -2.34 -3.21 -4.95
C LEU A 50 -1.45 -4.43 -4.80
N TYR A 51 -0.17 -4.24 -5.05
CA TYR A 51 0.85 -5.26 -4.86
C TYR A 51 1.48 -5.10 -3.49
N LEU A 52 1.86 -6.21 -2.86
CA LEU A 52 2.62 -6.23 -1.62
C LEU A 52 3.51 -7.46 -1.56
N ASN A 53 4.54 -7.41 -0.72
CA ASN A 53 5.28 -8.59 -0.33
C ASN A 53 4.68 -9.18 0.94
N ARG A 54 4.49 -10.50 0.97
CA ARG A 54 4.00 -11.21 2.15
C ARG A 54 4.99 -12.28 2.58
N ARG A 55 5.45 -12.18 3.84
CA ARG A 55 6.48 -13.08 4.39
C ARG A 55 5.88 -14.29 5.09
N PHE A 56 6.54 -15.45 4.93
CA PHE A 56 6.28 -16.67 5.71
C PHE A 56 4.84 -17.19 5.65
N HIS A 57 4.10 -16.89 4.57
CA HIS A 57 2.72 -17.37 4.40
C HIS A 57 2.73 -18.82 3.86
N PRO A 58 1.82 -19.70 4.31
CA PRO A 58 1.75 -21.09 3.82
C PRO A 58 1.56 -21.21 2.30
N ASP A 59 0.87 -20.25 1.69
CA ASP A 59 0.67 -20.19 0.23
C ASP A 59 1.82 -19.51 -0.53
N ASN A 60 2.96 -19.22 0.11
CA ASN A 60 4.16 -18.81 -0.63
C ASN A 60 4.77 -20.02 -1.39
N ILE A 61 5.62 -19.79 -2.40
CA ILE A 61 6.22 -20.84 -3.24
C ILE A 61 6.92 -21.91 -2.38
N ARG A 62 7.62 -21.50 -1.31
CA ARG A 62 8.24 -22.42 -0.33
C ARG A 62 7.50 -22.47 1.02
N GLY A 63 6.24 -22.06 1.02
CA GLY A 63 5.37 -21.98 2.19
C GLY A 63 5.98 -21.13 3.30
N THR A 64 5.83 -21.56 4.55
CA THR A 64 6.31 -20.80 5.72
C THR A 64 7.84 -20.68 5.81
N LYS A 65 8.60 -21.44 5.01
CA LYS A 65 10.06 -21.30 4.89
C LYS A 65 10.46 -20.22 3.89
N ASP A 66 9.51 -19.72 3.11
CA ASP A 66 9.76 -18.66 2.15
C ASP A 66 9.83 -17.31 2.84
N PHE A 67 10.89 -16.55 2.56
CA PHE A 67 11.05 -15.26 3.19
C PHE A 67 10.01 -14.28 2.68
N GLN A 68 9.67 -14.29 1.40
CA GLN A 68 8.63 -13.44 0.84
C GLN A 68 8.31 -13.78 -0.61
N ASP A 69 7.03 -13.64 -0.93
CA ASP A 69 6.49 -13.62 -2.30
C ASP A 69 5.78 -12.31 -2.57
N VAL A 70 5.56 -12.00 -3.84
CA VAL A 70 4.69 -10.92 -4.31
C VAL A 70 3.25 -11.39 -4.39
N TRP A 71 2.35 -10.61 -3.79
CA TRP A 71 0.92 -10.83 -3.74
C TRP A 71 0.19 -9.63 -4.35
N VAL A 72 -1.01 -9.85 -4.89
CA VAL A 72 -1.84 -8.79 -5.50
C VAL A 72 -3.25 -8.80 -4.94
N SER A 73 -3.74 -7.63 -4.54
CA SER A 73 -5.15 -7.34 -4.29
C SER A 73 -5.69 -6.44 -5.41
N ARG A 74 -6.94 -6.64 -5.82
CA ARG A 74 -7.56 -5.86 -6.89
C ARG A 74 -8.68 -4.99 -6.33
N TYR A 75 -8.81 -3.78 -6.86
CA TYR A 75 -9.90 -2.88 -6.53
C TYR A 75 -11.12 -3.28 -7.37
N ASP A 76 -12.18 -3.73 -6.70
CA ASP A 76 -13.37 -4.23 -7.38
C ASP A 76 -14.37 -3.10 -7.75
N SER A 77 -15.38 -3.44 -8.55
CA SER A 77 -16.42 -2.49 -8.97
C SER A 77 -17.27 -1.90 -7.83
N ARG A 78 -17.19 -2.46 -6.62
CA ARG A 78 -17.89 -1.99 -5.41
C ARG A 78 -17.03 -1.04 -4.59
N GLY A 79 -15.83 -0.72 -5.06
CA GLY A 79 -14.91 0.18 -4.39
C GLY A 79 -14.19 -0.47 -3.21
N VAL A 80 -14.03 -1.79 -3.20
CA VAL A 80 -13.30 -2.51 -2.15
C VAL A 80 -12.12 -3.29 -2.72
N TRP A 81 -11.05 -3.38 -1.92
CA TRP A 81 -9.90 -4.23 -2.22
C TRP A 81 -10.22 -5.70 -1.95
N THR A 82 -9.93 -6.58 -2.91
CA THR A 82 -10.10 -8.03 -2.74
C THR A 82 -9.08 -8.60 -1.75
N LYS A 83 -9.32 -9.82 -1.26
CA LYS A 83 -8.26 -10.57 -0.56
C LYS A 83 -7.04 -10.72 -1.49
N PRO A 84 -5.82 -10.43 -1.02
CA PRO A 84 -4.62 -10.62 -1.83
C PRO A 84 -4.44 -12.08 -2.24
N THR A 85 -3.98 -12.32 -3.46
CA THR A 85 -3.60 -13.63 -3.98
C THR A 85 -2.12 -13.65 -4.35
N ASN A 86 -1.43 -14.76 -4.08
CA ASN A 86 -0.05 -14.97 -4.53
C ASN A 86 0.01 -14.92 -6.07
N LEU A 87 0.98 -14.20 -6.64
CA LEU A 87 1.12 -14.08 -8.10
C LEU A 87 1.65 -15.36 -8.78
N GLY A 88 2.27 -16.26 -8.03
CA GLY A 88 2.86 -17.49 -8.55
C GLY A 88 3.99 -17.26 -9.56
N GLU A 89 4.40 -18.32 -10.23
CA GLU A 89 5.36 -18.26 -11.34
C GLU A 89 4.74 -17.51 -12.55
N PRO A 90 5.52 -16.74 -13.33
CA PRO A 90 6.97 -16.57 -13.24
C PRO A 90 7.42 -15.45 -12.28
N TYR A 91 6.49 -14.79 -11.59
CA TYR A 91 6.80 -13.64 -10.73
C TYR A 91 7.47 -14.06 -9.42
N ASN A 92 6.94 -15.12 -8.80
CA ASN A 92 7.52 -15.73 -7.62
C ASN A 92 8.19 -17.05 -8.00
N ASN A 93 9.38 -17.26 -7.44
CA ASN A 93 10.17 -18.48 -7.61
C ASN A 93 10.71 -18.93 -6.24
N LYS A 94 11.69 -19.83 -6.22
CA LYS A 94 12.21 -20.41 -4.97
C LYS A 94 13.12 -19.48 -4.14
N GLN A 95 13.43 -18.28 -4.64
CA GLN A 95 14.22 -17.26 -3.94
C GLN A 95 13.28 -16.25 -3.27
N ALA A 96 13.82 -15.39 -2.40
CA ALA A 96 13.00 -14.31 -1.85
C ALA A 96 12.75 -13.27 -2.95
N ASN A 97 11.51 -13.14 -3.41
CA ASN A 97 11.14 -12.20 -4.47
C ASN A 97 10.67 -10.89 -3.84
N ASP A 98 11.32 -9.78 -4.20
CA ASP A 98 11.05 -8.47 -3.64
C ASP A 98 10.53 -7.49 -4.67
N LEU A 99 9.39 -6.86 -4.40
CA LEU A 99 8.80 -5.90 -5.30
C LEU A 99 9.50 -4.55 -5.14
N VAL A 100 10.06 -4.05 -6.24
CA VAL A 100 10.63 -2.70 -6.27
C VAL A 100 9.63 -1.70 -6.85
N ARG A 101 9.01 -2.05 -7.99
CA ARG A 101 8.05 -1.20 -8.70
C ARG A 101 7.23 -1.99 -9.71
N VAL A 102 6.07 -1.46 -10.06
CA VAL A 102 5.18 -1.96 -11.11
C VAL A 102 5.01 -0.87 -12.16
N SER A 103 4.85 -1.26 -13.44
CA SER A 103 4.51 -0.35 -14.53
C SER A 103 3.12 0.25 -14.32
N ALA A 104 2.87 1.38 -14.98
CA ALA A 104 1.57 2.05 -14.95
C ALA A 104 0.39 1.13 -15.29
N SER A 105 0.61 0.29 -16.30
CA SER A 105 -0.36 -0.65 -16.84
C SER A 105 -0.44 -1.97 -16.06
N GLY A 106 0.46 -2.23 -15.10
CA GLY A 106 0.47 -3.48 -14.32
C GLY A 106 1.07 -4.70 -15.06
N ASP A 107 1.47 -4.52 -16.31
CA ASP A 107 1.97 -5.54 -17.24
C ASP A 107 3.47 -5.83 -17.09
N SER A 108 4.20 -5.03 -16.32
CA SER A 108 5.61 -5.26 -16.03
C SER A 108 5.96 -4.86 -14.61
N MET A 109 6.86 -5.61 -13.97
CA MET A 109 7.35 -5.31 -12.63
C MET A 109 8.85 -5.54 -12.54
N VAL A 110 9.52 -4.74 -11.70
CA VAL A 110 10.93 -4.96 -11.36
C VAL A 110 10.98 -5.68 -10.02
N LEU A 111 11.59 -6.85 -10.03
CA LEU A 111 11.80 -7.70 -8.87
C LEU A 111 13.28 -7.78 -8.54
N VAL A 112 13.59 -7.80 -7.25
CA VAL A 112 14.90 -8.21 -6.75
C VAL A 112 14.75 -9.59 -6.18
N ASN A 113 15.50 -10.54 -6.74
CA ASN A 113 15.57 -11.88 -6.18
C ASN A 113 16.76 -11.93 -5.22
N ALA A 114 16.48 -11.98 -3.92
CA ALA A 114 17.51 -12.13 -2.92
C ALA A 114 17.75 -13.62 -2.65
N SER A 115 18.97 -14.07 -2.92
CA SER A 115 19.47 -15.36 -2.44
C SER A 115 20.42 -15.12 -1.27
N TYR A 116 20.06 -15.59 -0.08
CA TYR A 116 21.01 -15.66 1.03
C TYR A 116 21.80 -16.97 0.89
N LYS A 117 23.10 -16.87 0.60
CA LYS A 117 24.05 -17.95 0.86
C LYS A 117 24.68 -17.65 2.22
N GLY A 118 24.38 -18.50 3.21
CA GLY A 118 25.14 -18.54 4.46
C GLY A 118 26.54 -19.09 4.24
#